data_AF-A0A927THE8-F1
#
_entry.id   AF-A0A927THE8-F1
#
_cell.length_a   1.000
_cell.length_b   1.000
_cell.length_c   1.000
_cell.angle_alpha   90.00
_cell.angle_beta   90.00
_cell.angle_gamma   90.00
#
_symmetry.space_group_name_H-M   'P 1'
#
loop_
_entity.id
_entity.type
_entity.pdbx_description
1 polymer ?
#
loop_
_entity_poly.entity_id
_entity_poly.type
_entity_poly.pdbx_seq_one_letter_code
_entity_poly.pdbx_strand_id
1 'polypeptide(L)'
;MSDLISRNALINALEFHCEDTCKPNTIGGIVTGTVRDCIKIVSAQPTIEAVPVVHGEWKQCFEDWRMQIVGDECSACGFQHYGSSINHYNFCPNCGAKMKGEEHERSK
;
A
#
# COMPACT_ATOMS: atom_id res chain seq x y z
N MET A 1 0.49 -5.81 7.85
CA MET A 1 1.31 -4.83 7.11
C MET A 1 0.96 -3.48 7.67
N SER A 2 1.95 -2.72 8.15
CA SER A 2 1.76 -1.34 8.56
C SER A 2 1.68 -0.46 7.31
N ASP A 3 0.73 0.46 7.27
CA ASP A 3 0.65 1.45 6.19
C ASP A 3 1.90 2.35 6.21
N LEU A 4 2.43 2.63 5.02
CA LEU A 4 3.62 3.48 4.87
C LEU A 4 3.20 4.95 4.90
N ILE A 5 3.95 5.76 5.66
CA ILE A 5 3.69 7.20 5.79
C ILE A 5 4.88 7.95 5.19
N SER A 6 4.59 8.97 4.36
CA SER A 6 5.62 9.88 3.87
C SER A 6 6.16 10.72 5.03
N ARG A 7 7.45 10.56 5.32
CA ARG A 7 8.14 11.34 6.37
C ARG A 7 7.95 12.84 6.19
N ASN A 8 8.14 13.34 4.97
CA ASN A 8 8.04 14.78 4.70
C ASN A 8 6.61 15.29 4.86
N ALA A 9 5.61 14.51 4.43
CA ALA A 9 4.21 14.88 4.62
C ALA A 9 3.86 14.95 6.12
N LEU A 10 4.36 14.01 6.92
CA LEU A 10 4.17 14.01 8.37
C LEU A 10 4.85 15.21 9.04
N ILE A 11 6.11 15.51 8.68
CA ILE A 11 6.84 16.67 9.22
C ILE A 11 6.10 17.97 8.91
N ASN A 12 5.66 18.18 7.66
CA ASN A 12 4.92 19.39 7.29
C ASN A 12 3.61 19.54 8.08
N ALA A 13 2.89 18.44 8.32
CA ALA A 13 1.67 18.46 9.13
C ALA A 13 1.97 18.83 10.60
N LEU A 14 3.07 18.34 11.16
CA LEU A 14 3.51 18.69 12.51
C LEU A 14 3.96 20.15 12.62
N GLU A 15 4.67 20.67 11.61
CA GLU A 15 5.08 22.08 11.56
C GLU A 15 3.86 23.01 11.52
N PHE A 16 2.88 22.71 10.68
CA PHE A 16 1.63 23.46 10.61
C PHE A 16 0.90 23.48 11.98
N HIS A 17 0.84 22.33 12.66
CA HIS A 17 0.26 22.26 14.01
C HIS A 17 1.07 23.06 15.06
N CYS A 18 2.39 23.15 14.91
CA CYS A 18 3.22 23.99 15.76
C CYS A 18 2.93 25.47 15.55
N GLU A 19 2.65 25.92 14.32
CA GLU A 19 2.30 27.31 14.03
C GLU A 19 0.91 27.67 14.57
N ASP A 20 -0.07 26.77 14.43
CA ASP A 20 -1.43 26.98 14.93
C ASP A 20 -1.49 27.10 16.45
N THR A 21 -0.62 26.39 17.17
CA THR A 21 -0.57 26.41 18.64
C THR A 21 0.17 27.63 19.21
N CYS A 22 0.86 28.43 18.38
CA CYS A 22 1.44 29.72 18.76
C CYS A 22 0.41 30.86 18.83
N LYS A 23 -0.86 30.62 18.51
CA LYS A 23 -1.92 31.64 18.56
C LYS A 23 -2.27 32.01 20.02
N PRO A 24 -2.59 33.29 20.30
CA PRO A 24 -2.65 33.86 21.65
C PRO A 24 -3.73 33.27 22.61
N ASN A 25 -4.58 32.34 22.15
CA ASN A 25 -5.69 31.77 22.92
C ASN A 25 -5.53 30.27 23.23
N THR A 26 -4.32 29.71 23.12
CA THR A 26 -4.06 28.28 23.41
C THR A 26 -2.96 28.16 24.47
N ILE A 27 -2.88 27.04 25.20
CA ILE A 27 -1.78 26.70 26.12
C ILE A 27 -0.49 26.43 25.30
N GLY A 28 -0.09 27.42 24.50
CA GLY A 28 0.75 27.26 23.31
C GLY A 28 2.19 26.89 23.61
N GLY A 29 2.72 27.30 24.77
CA GLY A 29 4.12 27.04 25.13
C GLY A 29 4.47 25.56 25.34
N ILE A 30 3.58 24.79 25.98
CA ILE A 30 3.82 23.36 26.25
C ILE A 30 3.54 22.52 24.99
N VAL A 31 2.48 22.85 24.25
CA VAL A 31 2.07 22.11 23.05
C VAL A 31 3.06 22.31 21.88
N THR A 32 3.65 23.49 21.73
CA THR A 32 4.68 23.75 20.70
C THR A 32 5.98 22.99 20.97
N GLY A 33 6.40 22.88 22.24
CA GLY A 33 7.59 22.13 22.64
C GLY A 33 7.47 20.64 22.34
N THR A 34 6.32 20.04 22.68
CA THR A 34 6.10 18.60 22.44
C THR A 34 6.02 18.26 20.96
N VAL A 35 5.36 19.09 20.14
CA VAL A 35 5.29 18.91 18.68
C VAL A 35 6.70 19.00 18.05
N ARG A 36 7.53 19.92 18.51
CA ARG A 36 8.91 20.05 18.04
C ARG A 36 9.77 18.83 18.36
N ASP A 37 9.56 18.21 19.53
CA ASP A 37 10.27 16.99 19.89
C ASP A 37 9.81 15.79 19.05
N CYS A 38 8.52 15.70 18.69
CA CYS A 38 8.04 14.71 17.72
C CYS A 38 8.75 14.84 16.36
N ILE A 39 8.93 16.06 15.83
CA ILE A 39 9.64 16.30 14.57
C ILE A 39 11.08 15.78 14.65
N LYS A 40 11.79 16.02 15.76
CA LYS A 40 13.15 15.51 15.97
C LYS A 40 13.18 13.97 15.99
N ILE A 41 12.25 13.35 16.71
CA ILE A 41 12.18 11.88 16.82
C ILE A 41 11.96 11.26 15.43
N VAL A 42 11.02 11.80 14.66
CA VAL A 42 10.70 11.34 13.29
C VAL A 42 11.89 11.55 12.35
N SER A 43 12.55 12.70 12.44
CA SER A 43 13.71 13.05 11.60
C SER A 43 14.93 12.17 11.89
N ALA A 44 15.05 11.65 13.11
CA ALA A 44 16.12 10.74 13.52
C ALA A 44 15.87 9.28 13.12
N GLN A 45 14.66 8.91 12.68
CA GLN A 45 14.37 7.53 12.28
C GLN A 45 15.07 7.18 10.95
N PRO A 46 15.51 5.94 10.76
CA PRO A 46 16.02 5.48 9.47
C PRO A 46 14.92 5.56 8.38
N THR A 47 15.31 5.92 7.17
CA THR A 47 14.41 5.88 6.00
C THR A 47 14.36 4.45 5.48
N ILE A 48 13.17 3.99 5.11
CA ILE A 48 12.99 2.75 4.38
C ILE A 48 12.68 3.08 2.92
N GLU A 49 13.40 2.43 2.00
CA GLU A 49 13.07 2.44 0.57
C GLU A 49 11.86 1.53 0.38
N ALA A 50 10.68 2.13 0.38
CA ALA A 50 9.43 1.40 0.29
C ALA A 50 8.77 1.62 -1.07
N VAL A 51 8.46 0.52 -1.75
CA VAL A 51 7.68 0.56 -2.99
C VAL A 51 6.19 0.52 -2.59
N PRO A 52 5.33 1.35 -3.20
CA PRO A 52 3.89 1.27 -2.98
C PRO A 52 3.39 -0.17 -3.20
N VAL A 53 2.44 -0.60 -2.36
CA VAL A 53 1.76 -1.88 -2.60
C VAL A 53 1.01 -1.76 -3.91
N VAL A 54 1.45 -2.51 -4.91
CA VAL A 54 0.74 -2.60 -6.20
C VAL A 54 -0.47 -3.50 -5.97
N HIS A 55 -1.66 -2.99 -6.29
CA HIS A 55 -2.86 -3.81 -6.26
C HIS A 55 -3.10 -4.38 -7.66
N GLY A 56 -3.38 -5.68 -7.72
CA GLY A 56 -3.65 -6.41 -8.95
C GLY A 56 -5.01 -7.10 -8.89
N GLU A 57 -5.44 -7.58 -10.05
CA GLU A 57 -6.60 -8.44 -10.22
C GLU A 57 -6.17 -9.58 -11.15
N TRP A 58 -6.62 -10.79 -10.85
CA TRP A 58 -6.45 -11.93 -11.75
C TRP A 58 -7.46 -11.77 -12.88
N LYS A 59 -6.96 -11.77 -14.12
CA LYS A 59 -7.78 -11.74 -15.33
C LYS A 59 -7.65 -13.07 -16.03
N GLN A 60 -8.78 -13.70 -16.33
CA GLN A 60 -8.76 -14.93 -17.10
C GLN A 60 -8.09 -14.72 -18.46
N CYS A 61 -7.13 -15.58 -18.78
CA CYS A 61 -6.43 -15.63 -20.06
C CYS A 61 -6.42 -17.06 -20.62
N PHE A 62 -5.96 -17.23 -21.85
CA PHE A 62 -5.87 -18.53 -22.50
C PHE A 62 -4.51 -18.69 -23.16
N GLU A 63 -3.95 -19.90 -23.09
CA GLU A 63 -2.65 -20.21 -23.71
C GLU A 63 -2.77 -20.23 -25.24
N ASP A 64 -3.93 -20.64 -25.75
CA ASP A 64 -4.19 -20.83 -27.16
C ASP A 64 -5.47 -20.15 -27.66
N TRP A 65 -5.53 -19.87 -28.97
CA TRP A 65 -6.69 -19.25 -29.62
C TRP A 65 -7.96 -20.11 -29.56
N ARG A 66 -7.81 -21.42 -29.32
CA ARG A 66 -8.93 -22.35 -29.16
C ARG A 66 -9.52 -22.32 -27.75
N MET A 67 -8.93 -21.54 -26.83
CA MET A 67 -9.40 -21.34 -25.46
C MET A 67 -9.53 -22.66 -24.69
N GLN A 68 -8.66 -23.65 -24.97
CA GLN A 68 -8.74 -24.98 -24.36
C GLN A 68 -8.03 -25.04 -23.01
N ILE A 69 -7.05 -24.15 -22.79
CA ILE A 69 -6.26 -24.07 -21.56
C ILE A 69 -6.52 -22.72 -20.91
N VAL A 70 -7.25 -22.75 -19.79
CA VAL A 70 -7.54 -21.57 -18.96
C VAL A 70 -6.30 -21.23 -18.13
N GLY A 71 -6.00 -19.93 -18.06
CA GLY A 71 -4.98 -19.34 -17.20
C GLY A 71 -5.49 -18.07 -16.53
N ASP A 72 -4.66 -17.51 -15.65
CA ASP A 72 -4.84 -16.14 -15.18
C ASP A 72 -3.63 -15.30 -15.50
N GLU A 73 -3.92 -14.04 -15.80
CA GLU A 73 -2.96 -12.98 -16.01
C GLU A 73 -3.06 -11.96 -14.89
N CYS A 74 -1.91 -11.62 -14.31
CA CYS A 74 -1.81 -10.52 -13.38
C CYS A 74 -2.00 -9.19 -14.11
N SER A 75 -3.04 -8.43 -13.76
CA SER A 75 -3.31 -7.11 -14.36
C SER A 75 -2.21 -6.06 -14.12
N ALA A 76 -1.36 -6.25 -13.12
CA ALA A 76 -0.30 -5.30 -12.76
C ALA A 76 1.01 -5.52 -13.52
N CYS A 77 1.33 -6.76 -13.92
CA CYS A 77 2.61 -7.07 -14.58
C CYS A 77 2.52 -7.97 -15.81
N GLY A 78 1.33 -8.46 -16.16
CA GLY A 78 1.12 -9.37 -17.29
C GLY A 78 1.64 -10.79 -17.06
N PHE A 79 2.01 -11.15 -15.83
CA PHE A 79 2.42 -12.53 -15.52
C PHE A 79 1.24 -13.48 -15.72
N GLN A 80 1.41 -14.44 -16.62
CA GLN A 80 0.42 -15.46 -16.94
C GLN A 80 0.81 -16.79 -16.29
N HIS A 81 -0.17 -17.48 -15.70
CA HIS A 81 0.00 -18.86 -15.26
C HIS A 81 -1.13 -19.75 -15.78
N TYR A 82 -0.78 -20.97 -16.18
CA TYR A 82 -1.70 -21.92 -16.81
C TYR A 82 -1.73 -23.24 -16.04
N GLY A 83 -2.90 -23.89 -16.01
CA GLY A 83 -3.04 -25.24 -15.49
C GLY A 83 -4.38 -25.52 -14.79
N SER A 84 -4.69 -26.80 -14.58
CA SER A 84 -5.92 -27.27 -13.92
C SER A 84 -5.98 -27.00 -12.41
N SER A 85 -4.94 -26.39 -11.84
CA SER A 85 -4.79 -26.10 -10.41
C SER A 85 -4.42 -24.63 -10.20
N ILE A 86 -5.16 -23.73 -10.84
CA ILE A 86 -5.07 -22.31 -10.58
C ILE A 86 -5.53 -22.07 -9.14
N ASN A 87 -4.56 -21.95 -8.24
CA ASN A 87 -4.79 -21.40 -6.92
C ASN A 87 -4.70 -19.88 -7.07
N HIS A 88 -5.81 -19.17 -6.91
CA HIS A 88 -5.80 -17.71 -6.86
C HIS A 88 -4.97 -17.26 -5.67
N TYR A 89 -3.69 -17.00 -5.89
CA TYR A 89 -2.81 -16.48 -4.86
C TYR A 89 -3.32 -15.09 -4.45
N ASN A 90 -3.27 -14.78 -3.16
CA ASN A 90 -3.55 -13.43 -2.65
C ASN A 90 -2.52 -12.41 -3.14
N PHE A 91 -1.39 -12.87 -3.68
CA PHE A 91 -0.31 -12.04 -4.21
C PHE A 91 0.20 -12.61 -5.53
N CYS A 92 0.58 -11.76 -6.47
CA CYS A 92 1.29 -12.20 -7.68
C CYS A 92 2.69 -12.72 -7.30
N PRO A 93 3.09 -13.94 -7.71
CA PRO A 93 4.44 -14.44 -7.43
C PRO A 93 5.54 -13.69 -8.21
N ASN A 94 5.19 -13.03 -9.31
CA ASN A 94 6.15 -12.31 -10.16
C ASN A 94 6.41 -10.87 -9.67
N CYS A 95 5.35 -10.12 -9.37
CA CYS A 95 5.49 -8.70 -9.01
C CYS A 95 5.11 -8.36 -7.56
N GLY A 96 4.63 -9.33 -6.77
CA GLY A 96 4.19 -9.10 -5.39
C GLY A 96 2.89 -8.31 -5.26
N ALA A 97 2.20 -8.02 -6.37
CA ALA A 97 0.96 -7.25 -6.33
C ALA A 97 -0.09 -7.97 -5.49
N LYS A 98 -0.74 -7.26 -4.57
CA LYS A 98 -1.82 -7.77 -3.74
C LYS A 98 -3.07 -7.91 -4.61
N MET A 99 -3.53 -9.14 -4.78
CA MET A 99 -4.66 -9.47 -5.63
C MET A 99 -5.96 -9.20 -4.89
N LYS A 100 -6.93 -8.55 -5.55
CA LYS A 100 -8.30 -8.55 -5.03
C LYS A 100 -8.81 -9.98 -5.08
N GLY A 101 -9.13 -10.53 -3.91
CA GLY A 101 -9.77 -11.83 -3.82
C GLY A 101 -11.16 -11.74 -4.42
N GLU A 102 -11.47 -12.63 -5.34
CA GLU A 102 -12.85 -12.86 -5.73
C GLU A 102 -13.54 -13.57 -4.55
N GLU A 103 -14.51 -12.91 -3.92
CA GLU A 103 -15.56 -13.59 -3.17
C GLU A 103 -16.41 -14.40 -4.17
N HIS A 104 -15.84 -15.46 -4.75
CA HIS A 104 -16.63 -16.42 -5.48
C HIS A 104 -17.38 -17.28 -4.46
N GLU A 105 -18.58 -16.82 -4.12
CA GLU A 105 -19.67 -17.66 -3.63
C GLU A 105 -19.69 -18.94 -4.48
N ARG A 106 -19.27 -20.05 -3.86
CA ARG A 106 -19.60 -21.40 -4.33
C ARG A 106 -21.10 -21.58 -4.19
N SER A 107 -21.87 -21.10 -5.17
CA SER A 107 -23.23 -21.60 -5.36
C SER A 107 -23.16 -22.84 -6.23
N LYS A 108 -23.69 -23.91 -5.65
CA LYS A 108 -23.71 -25.30 -6.10
C LYS A 108 -24.41 -25.52 -7.44
#